data_AF-A0A704HNB6-F1
#
_entry.id   AF-A0A704HNB6-F1
#
_cell.length_a   1.000
_cell.length_b   1.000
_cell.length_c   1.000
_cell.angle_alpha   90.00
_cell.angle_beta   90.00
_cell.angle_gamma   90.00
#
_symmetry.space_group_name_H-M   'P 1'
#
loop_
_entity.id
_entity.type
_entity.pdbx_description
1 polymer ?
#
loop_
_entity_poly.entity_id
_entity_poly.type
_entity_poly.pdbx_seq_one_letter_code
_entity_poly.pdbx_strand_id
1 'polypeptide(L)' 'PTSSYVNIANIKSGNLSFNIPNGYIEPFGYAQLPGGVHSKITLTILDDNGAEIIRDY' A
#
# COMPACT_ATOMS: atom_id res chain seq x y z
N PRO A 1 11.24 19.84 -6.25
CA PRO A 1 10.15 18.86 -6.09
C PRO A 1 10.67 17.61 -5.38
N THR A 2 10.64 17.61 -4.06
CA THR A 2 10.95 16.42 -3.26
C THR A 2 9.83 15.42 -3.47
N SER A 3 10.12 14.30 -4.13
CA SER A 3 9.19 13.18 -4.30
C SER A 3 8.73 12.70 -2.92
N SER A 4 7.46 12.88 -2.60
CA SER A 4 6.83 12.30 -1.42
C SER A 4 6.50 10.84 -1.72
N TYR A 5 7.40 9.93 -1.33
CA TYR A 5 7.15 8.50 -1.40
C TYR A 5 6.06 8.10 -0.41
N VAL A 6 5.24 7.10 -0.75
CA VAL A 6 4.29 6.50 0.18
C VAL A 6 4.85 5.17 0.64
N ASN A 7 5.02 5.01 1.95
CA ASN A 7 5.47 3.75 2.54
C ASN A 7 4.27 2.84 2.77
N ILE A 8 4.07 1.84 1.91
CA ILE A 8 2.99 0.86 2.08
C ILE A 8 3.57 -0.38 2.75
N ALA A 9 3.03 -0.73 3.92
CA ALA A 9 3.40 -1.94 4.64
C ALA A 9 2.63 -3.15 4.14
N ASN A 10 1.32 -2.99 3.90
CA ASN A 10 0.45 -4.12 3.54
C ASN A 10 -0.69 -3.71 2.63
N ILE A 11 -1.08 -4.62 1.73
CA ILE A 11 -2.28 -4.50 0.90
C ILE A 11 -3.11 -5.76 1.07
N LYS A 12 -4.37 -5.63 1.49
CA LYS A 12 -5.34 -6.73 1.53
C LYS A 12 -6.40 -6.55 0.44
N SER A 13 -6.75 -7.65 -0.22
CA SER A 13 -7.81 -7.71 -1.23
C SER A 13 -8.63 -8.99 -0.99
N GLY A 14 -9.78 -8.86 -0.33
CA GLY A 14 -10.53 -10.02 0.17
C GLY A 14 -9.70 -10.86 1.16
N ASN A 15 -9.47 -12.13 0.82
CA ASN A 15 -8.63 -13.04 1.62
C ASN A 15 -7.13 -12.99 1.23
N LEU A 16 -6.76 -12.22 0.20
CA LEU A 16 -5.38 -12.06 -0.22
C LEU A 16 -4.71 -10.97 0.61
N SER A 17 -3.52 -11.23 1.12
CA SER A 17 -2.69 -10.28 1.84
C SER A 17 -1.31 -10.23 1.17
N PHE A 18 -0.94 -9.06 0.70
CA PHE A 18 0.33 -8.78 0.07
C PHE A 18 1.17 -7.96 1.03
N ASN A 19 2.21 -8.58 1.56
CA ASN A 19 3.20 -7.86 2.33
C ASN A 19 4.13 -7.14 1.34
N ILE A 20 4.16 -5.81 1.39
CA ILE A 20 5.09 -5.04 0.56
C ILE A 20 6.31 -4.78 1.44
N PRO A 21 7.48 -5.40 1.16
CA PRO A 21 8.64 -5.26 2.01
C PRO A 21 9.16 -3.81 1.95
N ASN A 22 8.71 -2.95 2.87
CA ASN A 22 9.06 -1.53 2.99
C ASN A 22 9.33 -0.87 1.63
N GLY A 23 8.41 -1.12 0.70
CA GLY A 23 8.54 -0.72 -0.69
C GLY A 23 8.04 0.70 -0.80
N TYR A 24 8.97 1.65 -0.89
CA TYR A 24 8.63 3.02 -1.22
C TYR A 24 7.93 3.03 -2.59
N ILE A 25 6.64 3.32 -2.63
CA ILE A 25 5.96 3.57 -3.89
C ILE A 25 6.22 5.02 -4.24
N GLU A 26 6.79 5.24 -5.42
CA GLU A 26 6.99 6.58 -5.95
C GLU A 26 5.65 7.32 -6.06
N PRO A 27 5.62 8.64 -5.80
CA PRO A 27 4.44 9.43 -6.09
C PRO A 27 4.09 9.29 -7.58
N PHE A 28 2.82 9.00 -7.89
CA PHE A 28 2.30 8.67 -9.23
C PHE A 28 2.76 7.32 -9.81
N GLY A 29 3.47 6.51 -9.03
CA GLY A 29 3.80 5.12 -9.38
C GLY A 29 2.60 4.19 -9.22
N TYR A 30 2.62 3.08 -9.96
CA TYR A 30 1.61 2.02 -9.86
C TYR A 30 2.27 0.73 -9.36
N ALA A 31 1.66 0.09 -8.36
CA ALA A 31 2.03 -1.27 -7.95
C ALA A 31 1.01 -2.25 -8.55
N GLN A 32 1.48 -3.22 -9.32
CA GLN A 32 0.64 -4.29 -9.81
C GLN A 32 0.56 -5.40 -8.75
N LEU A 33 -0.65 -5.66 -8.26
CA LEU A 33 -0.89 -6.76 -7.33
C LEU A 33 -0.97 -8.09 -8.09
N PRO A 34 -0.29 -9.15 -7.62
CA PRO A 34 -0.43 -10.48 -8.21
C PRO A 34 -1.76 -11.10 -7.76
N GLY A 35 -2.66 -11.36 -8.71
CA GLY A 35 -4.00 -11.85 -8.43
C GLY A 35 -5.02 -10.71 -8.51
N GLY A 36 -6.13 -10.97 -9.21
CA GLY A 36 -7.15 -9.96 -9.51
C GLY A 36 -7.64 -9.23 -8.26
N VAL A 37 -8.00 -7.96 -8.46
CA VAL A 37 -8.54 -7.10 -7.40
C VAL A 37 -9.95 -7.58 -7.02
N HIS A 38 -10.15 -7.93 -5.76
CA HIS A 38 -11.48 -8.15 -5.19
C HIS A 38 -12.11 -6.80 -4.82
N SER A 39 -13.44 -6.76 -4.68
CA SER A 39 -14.25 -5.54 -4.55
C SER A 39 -13.93 -4.61 -3.37
N LYS A 40 -13.01 -5.00 -2.48
CA LYS A 40 -12.51 -4.18 -1.38
C LYS A 40 -10.99 -4.33 -1.25
N ILE A 41 -10.28 -3.20 -1.31
CA ILE A 41 -8.84 -3.12 -1.05
C ILE A 41 -8.63 -2.39 0.28
N THR A 42 -7.89 -2.99 1.20
CA THR A 42 -7.42 -2.32 2.41
C THR A 42 -5.92 -2.06 2.27
N LEU A 43 -5.51 -0.80 2.31
CA LEU A 43 -4.11 -0.39 2.32
C LEU A 43 -3.69 -0.01 3.75
N THR A 44 -2.56 -0.54 4.21
CA THR A 44 -1.88 -0.07 5.42
C THR A 44 -0.65 0.74 5.00
N ILE A 45 -0.70 2.04 5.25
CA ILE A 45 0.36 3.02 4.96
C ILE A 45 1.07 3.34 6.27
N LEU A 46 2.38 3.51 6.25
CA LEU A 46 3.16 4.01 7.39
C LEU A 46 3.42 5.51 7.20
N ASP A 47 3.13 6.29 8.24
CA ASP A 47 3.58 7.69 8.30
C ASP A 47 5.09 7.78 8.58
N ASP A 48 5.63 9.01 8.60
CA ASP A 48 7.06 9.26 8.82
C ASP A 48 7.55 8.78 10.21
N ASN A 49 6.64 8.56 11.16
CA ASN A 49 6.93 8.03 12.49
C ASN A 49 6.73 6.51 12.59
N GLY A 50 6.35 5.85 11.49
CA GLY A 50 6.02 4.43 11.46
C GLY A 50 4.63 4.08 12.00
N ALA A 51 3.76 5.07 12.21
CA ALA A 51 2.38 4.83 12.61
C ALA A 51 1.54 4.35 11.43
N GLU A 52 0.67 3.37 11.67
CA GLU A 52 -0.19 2.79 10.64
C GLU A 52 -1.41 3.67 10.34
N ILE A 53 -1.61 3.97 9.06
CA ILE A 53 -2.79 4.61 8.48
C ILE A 53 -3.48 3.59 7.58
N ILE A 54 -4.69 3.17 7.96
CA ILE A 54 -5.45 2.16 7.23
C ILE A 54 -6.50 2.84 6.33
N ARG A 55 -6.55 2.46 5.05
CA ARG A 55 -7.54 2.98 4.09
C ARG A 55 -8.24 1.85 3.34
N ASP A 56 -9.57 1.87 3.38
CA ASP A 56 -10.43 0.99 2.60
C ASP A 56 -10.87 1.70 1.31
N TYR A 57 -10.65 1.04 0.17
CA TYR A 57 -11.07 1.45 -1.18
C TYR A 57 -11.98 0.40 -1.81
#